data_AF-A0A433QPR0-F1
#
_entry.id   AF-A0A433QPR0-F1
#
_cell.length_a   1.000
_cell.length_b   1.000
_cell.length_c   1.000
_cell.angle_alpha   90.00
_cell.angle_beta   90.00
_cell.angle_gamma   90.00
#
_symmetry.space_group_name_H-M   'P 1'
#
loop_
_entity.id
_entity.type
_entity.pdbx_description
1 polymer ?
#
loop_
_entity_poly.entity_id
_entity_poly.type
_entity_poly.pdbx_seq_one_letter_code
_entity_poly.pdbx_strand_id
1 'polypeptide(L)'
;MVEALHVRDQPNSPPTRVARKYSQHHLKSVLMFMGTKQDHADQIAAHVFERLSHTHPTPINGHISDQNADRNRHTVDYDSFLQLVRQLLVQYNYFNPKQDLEVAWRIKDRQQSVCILLGGTSGCGKSTLASLLAHRIGVTTVLSTDNVRHLLRNFHPRETAPVLWASSYHAGESVHPTPDDELSAETQIVTGFEAQNEIVYDKLESIVRTFRARGECLIVEGVHLSIKHIRRLVLEHPNCIPFLIYISNQTKHTERFAIRAKYMTLEPRVNKYVRYFENIRVIQDYLCAEADQWLIPKVDNTNVDRSLATLHATVVNVLSRLHTTGRTSVIDPDTGRLDILHEEYTKVHEDSWSSKQMLRKIRQNNPTRKRTAPASLGLTISPTSSSPSPPWRSNSHGSGRGLNVNTNANANGFGGGLMSPLALISPYLSIAGDPVGDPAGDPASELAYLDDVAWGSLAS
;
A
#
# COMPACT_ATOMS: atom_id res chain seq x y z
N MET A 1 -7.02 14.43 -31.44
CA MET A 1 -6.08 14.20 -30.32
C MET A 1 -5.01 13.25 -30.81
N VAL A 2 -3.74 13.49 -30.47
CA VAL A 2 -2.66 12.54 -30.79
C VAL A 2 -2.78 11.32 -29.90
N GLU A 3 -3.05 10.17 -30.51
CA GLU A 3 -3.23 8.91 -29.76
C GLU A 3 -1.92 8.38 -29.19
N ALA A 4 -0.78 8.69 -29.82
CA ALA A 4 0.53 8.25 -29.38
C ALA A 4 1.68 9.13 -29.88
N LEU A 5 2.67 9.33 -29.02
CA LEU A 5 3.98 9.89 -29.36
C LEU A 5 4.97 8.76 -29.61
N HIS A 6 5.85 8.92 -30.60
CA HIS A 6 6.95 8.01 -30.87
C HIS A 6 8.24 8.67 -30.42
N VAL A 7 8.88 8.15 -29.37
CA VAL A 7 10.09 8.75 -28.76
C VAL A 7 11.33 7.99 -29.23
N ARG A 8 12.26 8.67 -29.92
CA ARG A 8 13.53 8.11 -30.42
C ARG A 8 14.64 8.20 -29.36
N ASP A 9 15.75 7.50 -29.59
CA ASP A 9 17.02 7.67 -28.87
C ASP A 9 16.95 7.49 -27.34
N GLN A 10 16.08 6.58 -26.88
CA GLN A 10 15.99 6.30 -25.46
C GLN A 10 17.21 5.50 -24.96
N PRO A 11 17.83 5.93 -23.84
CA PRO A 11 19.05 5.29 -23.32
C PRO A 11 18.87 3.82 -22.92
N ASN A 12 17.63 3.39 -22.64
CA ASN A 12 17.29 2.02 -22.23
C ASN A 12 16.61 1.19 -23.34
N SER A 13 16.67 1.62 -24.60
CA SER A 13 16.10 0.86 -25.74
C SER A 13 17.17 0.01 -26.43
N PRO A 14 16.86 -1.24 -26.82
CA PRO A 14 17.75 -2.00 -27.69
C PRO A 14 17.93 -1.24 -29.02
N PRO A 15 19.13 -1.28 -29.63
CA PRO A 15 19.50 -0.46 -30.81
C PRO A 15 18.63 -0.70 -32.05
N THR A 16 17.74 -1.70 -32.03
CA THR A 16 16.85 -2.07 -33.13
C THR A 16 15.49 -1.36 -33.10
N ARG A 17 15.11 -0.65 -32.03
CA ARG A 17 13.83 0.12 -32.00
C ARG A 17 14.05 1.57 -32.43
N VAL A 18 13.62 1.90 -33.65
CA VAL A 18 13.69 3.25 -34.27
C VAL A 18 12.93 4.32 -33.46
N ALA A 19 11.86 3.96 -32.74
CA ALA A 19 11.15 4.83 -31.80
C ALA A 19 10.21 4.00 -30.89
N ARG A 20 10.05 4.38 -29.63
CA ARG A 20 9.10 3.75 -28.69
C ARG A 20 7.77 4.49 -28.65
N LYS A 21 6.66 3.76 -28.78
CA LYS A 21 5.31 4.32 -28.74
C LYS A 21 4.86 4.56 -27.29
N TYR A 22 4.55 5.80 -26.95
CA TYR A 22 3.97 6.23 -25.69
C TYR A 22 2.54 6.71 -25.91
N SER A 23 1.58 6.21 -25.11
CA SER A 23 0.24 6.78 -25.01
C SER A 23 0.16 7.73 -23.81
N GLN A 24 -0.84 8.62 -23.82
CA GLN A 24 -1.11 9.51 -22.69
C GLN A 24 -1.37 8.70 -21.39
N HIS A 25 -2.10 7.58 -21.52
CA HIS A 25 -2.36 6.67 -20.40
C HIS A 25 -1.07 6.06 -19.84
N HIS A 26 -0.13 5.66 -20.70
CA HIS A 26 1.15 5.13 -20.24
C HIS A 26 1.95 6.21 -19.48
N LEU A 27 2.05 7.42 -20.03
CA LEU A 27 2.74 8.52 -19.35
C LEU A 27 2.10 8.86 -18.00
N LYS A 28 0.77 8.91 -17.93
CA LYS A 28 0.04 9.04 -16.66
C LYS A 28 0.45 7.96 -15.66
N SER A 29 0.50 6.70 -16.08
CA SER A 29 0.86 5.57 -15.21
C SER A 29 2.29 5.71 -14.65
N VAL A 30 3.23 6.19 -15.47
CA VAL A 30 4.61 6.48 -15.05
C VAL A 30 4.64 7.60 -14.00
N LEU A 31 3.95 8.72 -14.27
CA LEU A 31 3.87 9.85 -13.33
C LEU A 31 3.22 9.44 -12.00
N MET A 32 2.17 8.62 -12.05
CA MET A 32 1.54 8.10 -10.83
C MET A 32 2.48 7.21 -10.01
N PHE A 33 3.24 6.32 -10.66
CA PHE A 33 4.24 5.49 -9.98
C PHE A 33 5.35 6.33 -9.33
N MET A 34 5.72 7.46 -9.95
CA MET A 34 6.68 8.41 -9.38
C MET A 34 6.14 9.14 -8.13
N GLY A 35 4.83 9.05 -7.85
CA GLY A 35 4.20 9.74 -6.72
C GLY A 35 3.44 11.01 -7.08
N THR A 36 3.27 11.31 -8.38
CA THR A 36 2.41 12.41 -8.82
C THR A 36 0.94 12.12 -8.47
N LYS A 37 0.21 13.15 -8.03
CA LYS A 37 -1.24 13.03 -7.77
C LYS A 37 -1.97 12.71 -9.09
N GLN A 38 -3.06 11.96 -9.01
CA GLN A 38 -3.82 11.53 -10.19
C GLN A 38 -4.21 12.71 -11.10
N ASP A 39 -4.82 13.77 -10.54
CA ASP A 39 -5.24 14.94 -11.31
C ASP A 39 -4.05 15.67 -11.96
N HIS A 40 -2.93 15.77 -11.25
CA HIS A 40 -1.71 16.37 -11.80
C HIS A 40 -1.13 15.50 -12.92
N ALA A 41 -1.10 14.17 -12.75
CA ALA A 41 -0.58 13.24 -13.76
C ALA A 41 -1.43 13.28 -15.03
N ASP A 42 -2.75 13.37 -14.90
CA ASP A 42 -3.69 13.54 -16.02
C ASP A 42 -3.43 14.83 -16.79
N GLN A 43 -3.32 15.95 -16.06
CA GLN A 43 -3.06 17.25 -16.67
C GLN A 43 -1.68 17.30 -17.33
N ILE A 44 -0.62 16.86 -16.65
CA ILE A 44 0.74 16.86 -17.19
C ILE A 44 0.79 16.00 -18.46
N ALA A 45 0.23 14.78 -18.43
CA ALA A 45 0.22 13.92 -19.59
C ALA A 45 -0.54 14.54 -20.77
N ALA A 46 -1.68 15.19 -20.52
CA ALA A 46 -2.43 15.91 -21.57
C ALA A 46 -1.60 17.04 -22.19
N HIS A 47 -0.99 17.89 -21.37
CA HIS A 47 -0.18 19.03 -21.83
C HIS A 47 1.07 18.61 -22.60
N VAL A 48 1.71 17.49 -22.21
CA VAL A 48 2.85 16.93 -22.97
C VAL A 48 2.41 16.56 -24.38
N PHE A 49 1.28 15.85 -24.50
CA PHE A 49 0.76 15.39 -25.80
C PHE A 49 0.27 16.55 -26.66
N GLU A 50 -0.39 17.54 -26.08
CA GLU A 50 -0.79 18.76 -26.77
C GLU A 50 0.43 19.48 -27.35
N ARG A 51 1.43 19.82 -26.51
CA ARG A 51 2.58 20.61 -26.95
C ARG A 51 3.48 19.89 -27.95
N LEU A 52 3.72 18.59 -27.79
CA LEU A 52 4.56 17.81 -28.70
C LEU A 52 3.82 17.35 -29.97
N SER A 53 2.49 17.44 -30.00
CA SER A 53 1.73 17.23 -31.23
C SER A 53 1.86 18.40 -32.20
N HIS A 54 2.08 19.61 -31.68
CA HIS A 54 2.20 20.82 -32.48
C HIS A 54 3.62 21.08 -33.01
N THR A 55 4.64 20.37 -32.50
CA THR A 55 5.98 20.40 -33.09
C THR A 55 6.01 19.56 -34.37
N HIS A 56 6.41 20.16 -35.50
CA HIS A 56 6.40 19.52 -36.81
C HIS A 56 7.08 18.15 -36.79
N PRO A 57 6.53 17.11 -37.45
CA PRO A 57 7.15 15.80 -37.51
C PRO A 57 8.51 15.90 -38.20
N THR A 58 9.58 15.51 -37.50
CA THR A 58 10.90 15.37 -38.11
C THR A 58 10.91 14.14 -39.01
N PRO A 59 11.19 14.29 -40.33
CA PRO A 59 11.19 13.17 -41.25
C PRO A 59 12.20 12.09 -40.81
N ILE A 60 11.79 10.83 -40.96
CA ILE A 60 12.68 9.67 -40.74
C ILE A 60 13.70 9.67 -41.88
N ASN A 61 14.96 9.99 -41.58
CA ASN A 61 16.06 9.73 -42.52
C ASN A 61 16.37 8.23 -42.51
N GLY A 62 15.69 7.48 -43.37
CA GLY A 62 15.94 6.06 -43.60
C GLY A 62 15.28 5.60 -44.89
N HIS A 63 16.10 5.22 -45.87
CA HIS A 63 15.66 4.60 -47.13
C HIS A 63 14.89 3.30 -46.87
N ILE A 64 13.57 3.34 -46.69
CA ILE A 64 12.69 2.19 -46.93
C ILE A 64 11.39 2.71 -47.55
N SER A 65 11.10 2.14 -48.71
CA SER A 65 9.96 2.38 -49.59
C SER A 65 8.63 1.94 -48.97
N ASP A 66 8.05 2.76 -48.09
CA ASP A 66 6.65 2.58 -47.67
C ASP A 66 5.95 3.92 -47.40
N GLN A 67 5.63 4.63 -48.49
CA GLN A 67 5.18 6.04 -48.46
C GLN A 67 3.75 6.27 -47.89
N ASN A 68 3.03 5.23 -47.46
CA ASN A 68 1.63 5.36 -47.03
C ASN A 68 1.37 5.14 -45.52
N ALA A 69 2.35 4.68 -44.72
CA ALA A 69 2.14 4.43 -43.28
C ALA A 69 2.67 5.53 -42.34
N ASP A 70 3.47 6.48 -42.84
CA ASP A 70 4.34 7.32 -42.01
C ASP A 70 3.87 8.77 -41.79
N ARG A 71 2.75 9.18 -42.41
CA ARG A 71 2.30 10.60 -42.37
C ARG A 71 1.71 11.07 -41.03
N ASN A 72 1.49 10.18 -40.05
CA ASN A 72 0.85 10.51 -38.78
C ASN A 72 1.67 10.15 -37.53
N ARG A 73 2.95 9.79 -37.70
CA ARG A 73 3.84 9.50 -36.56
C ARG A 73 4.48 10.79 -36.03
N HIS A 74 3.86 11.37 -35.00
CA HIS A 74 4.50 12.40 -34.18
C HIS A 74 5.72 11.80 -33.49
N THR A 75 6.88 12.09 -34.07
CA THR A 75 8.15 11.56 -33.60
C THR A 75 8.94 12.65 -32.92
N VAL A 76 9.43 12.36 -31.72
CA VAL A 76 10.12 13.32 -30.84
C VAL A 76 11.40 12.67 -30.33
N ASP A 77 12.46 13.45 -30.17
CA ASP A 77 13.66 13.01 -29.47
C ASP A 77 13.40 12.84 -27.96
N TYR A 78 14.12 11.91 -27.33
CA TYR A 78 13.95 11.62 -25.91
C TYR A 78 14.26 12.82 -25.02
N ASP A 79 15.28 13.62 -25.37
CA ASP A 79 15.71 14.75 -24.55
C ASP A 79 14.66 15.86 -24.49
N SER A 80 14.07 16.23 -25.63
CA SER A 80 12.98 17.21 -25.69
C SER A 80 11.72 16.73 -24.97
N PHE A 81 11.37 15.45 -25.13
CA PHE A 81 10.25 14.83 -24.41
C PHE A 81 10.48 14.89 -22.89
N LEU A 82 11.65 14.44 -22.43
CA LEU A 82 12.02 14.45 -21.02
C LEU A 82 12.10 15.86 -20.44
N GLN A 83 12.67 16.81 -21.19
CA GLN A 83 12.77 18.21 -20.77
C GLN A 83 11.38 18.82 -20.54
N LEU A 84 10.43 18.57 -21.44
CA LEU A 84 9.07 19.06 -21.28
C LEU A 84 8.36 18.44 -20.07
N VAL A 85 8.45 17.11 -19.90
CA VAL A 85 7.88 16.42 -18.73
C VAL A 85 8.43 17.02 -17.43
N ARG A 86 9.75 17.24 -17.36
CA ARG A 86 10.41 17.85 -16.20
C ARG A 86 9.97 19.29 -15.96
N GLN A 87 9.84 20.10 -17.01
CA GLN A 87 9.38 21.48 -16.89
C GLN A 87 7.96 21.53 -16.30
N LEU A 88 7.05 20.69 -16.79
CA LEU A 88 5.70 20.60 -16.28
C LEU A 88 5.70 20.10 -14.83
N LEU A 89 6.48 19.07 -14.50
CA LEU A 89 6.60 18.58 -13.12
C LEU A 89 7.03 19.66 -12.13
N VAL A 90 8.00 20.51 -12.51
CA VAL A 90 8.41 21.66 -11.70
C VAL A 90 7.28 22.67 -11.52
N GLN A 91 6.47 22.94 -12.56
CA GLN A 91 5.30 23.82 -12.46
C GLN A 91 4.25 23.30 -11.47
N TYR A 92 4.15 21.98 -11.31
CA TYR A 92 3.29 21.33 -10.30
C TYR A 92 4.01 21.07 -8.95
N ASN A 93 5.16 21.71 -8.71
CA ASN A 93 5.96 21.62 -7.48
C ASN A 93 6.60 20.24 -7.20
N TYR A 94 7.02 19.51 -8.24
CA TYR A 94 7.82 18.27 -8.12
C TYR A 94 9.29 18.56 -8.51
N PHE A 95 10.18 18.62 -7.50
CA PHE A 95 11.54 19.18 -7.66
C PHE A 95 12.68 18.17 -7.84
N ASN A 96 12.44 16.86 -7.66
CA ASN A 96 13.46 15.79 -7.85
C ASN A 96 13.12 14.77 -8.98
N PRO A 97 12.75 15.19 -10.21
CA PRO A 97 12.08 14.28 -11.14
C PRO A 97 12.99 13.35 -11.96
N LYS A 98 14.33 13.48 -11.94
CA LYS A 98 15.15 12.75 -12.93
C LYS A 98 15.24 11.26 -12.63
N GLN A 99 15.66 10.90 -11.42
CA GLN A 99 15.88 9.52 -11.01
C GLN A 99 14.55 8.77 -10.87
N ASP A 100 13.59 9.39 -10.19
CA ASP A 100 12.29 8.76 -9.91
C ASP A 100 11.52 8.46 -11.20
N LEU A 101 11.62 9.34 -12.20
CA LEU A 101 10.98 9.14 -13.50
C LEU A 101 11.65 8.02 -14.31
N GLU A 102 12.99 7.92 -14.26
CA GLU A 102 13.71 6.85 -14.96
C GLU A 102 13.35 5.47 -14.39
N VAL A 103 13.34 5.35 -13.05
CA VAL A 103 12.89 4.13 -12.37
C VAL A 103 11.43 3.82 -12.68
N ALA A 104 10.55 4.82 -12.61
CA ALA A 104 9.13 4.66 -12.92
C ALA A 104 8.93 4.13 -14.35
N TRP A 105 9.68 4.64 -15.32
CA TRP A 105 9.68 4.09 -16.68
C TRP A 105 10.14 2.64 -16.69
N ARG A 106 11.30 2.30 -16.13
CA ARG A 106 11.82 0.93 -16.15
C ARG A 106 10.81 -0.08 -15.58
N ILE A 107 10.11 0.29 -14.51
CA ILE A 107 9.05 -0.53 -13.92
C ILE A 107 7.83 -0.64 -14.87
N LYS A 108 7.30 0.49 -15.35
CA LYS A 108 6.10 0.51 -16.22
C LYS A 108 6.33 -0.08 -17.60
N ASP A 109 7.56 -0.03 -18.06
CA ASP A 109 8.03 -0.59 -19.32
C ASP A 109 8.46 -2.06 -19.19
N ARG A 110 8.28 -2.67 -18.01
CA ARG A 110 8.64 -4.07 -17.70
C ARG A 110 10.11 -4.40 -17.96
N GLN A 111 10.99 -3.40 -17.86
CA GLN A 111 12.45 -3.59 -17.89
C GLN A 111 12.99 -3.96 -16.51
N GLN A 112 12.21 -3.70 -15.47
CA GLN A 112 12.48 -4.04 -14.09
C GLN A 112 11.17 -4.38 -13.40
N SER A 113 11.22 -5.29 -12.43
CA SER A 113 10.08 -5.64 -11.57
C SER A 113 10.39 -5.34 -10.13
N VAL A 114 9.36 -5.02 -9.33
CA VAL A 114 9.47 -4.86 -7.88
C VAL A 114 8.49 -5.80 -7.18
N CYS A 115 8.94 -6.42 -6.10
CA CYS A 115 8.09 -7.19 -5.19
C CYS A 115 8.02 -6.45 -3.84
N ILE A 116 6.83 -6.02 -3.42
CA ILE A 116 6.66 -5.32 -2.14
C ILE A 116 6.10 -6.30 -1.13
N LEU A 117 6.76 -6.47 0.01
CA LEU A 117 6.34 -7.39 1.06
C LEU A 117 5.75 -6.61 2.25
N LEU A 118 4.51 -6.90 2.63
CA LEU A 118 3.80 -6.27 3.74
C LEU A 118 3.48 -7.30 4.83
N GLY A 119 4.41 -7.47 5.77
CA GLY A 119 4.26 -8.38 6.91
C GLY A 119 3.54 -7.75 8.10
N GLY A 120 3.16 -8.57 9.08
CA GLY A 120 2.58 -8.13 10.34
C GLY A 120 1.37 -8.95 10.78
N THR A 121 0.86 -8.67 11.98
CA THR A 121 -0.16 -9.51 12.62
C THR A 121 -1.59 -9.24 12.14
N SER A 122 -2.55 -10.04 12.61
CA SER A 122 -3.97 -9.82 12.33
C SER A 122 -4.43 -8.43 12.82
N GLY A 123 -5.35 -7.79 12.11
CA GLY A 123 -5.92 -6.49 12.51
C GLY A 123 -5.07 -5.25 12.20
N CYS A 124 -3.82 -5.39 11.74
CA CYS A 124 -2.94 -4.24 11.47
C CYS A 124 -3.26 -3.47 10.17
N GLY A 125 -4.23 -3.93 9.36
CA GLY A 125 -4.66 -3.25 8.13
C GLY A 125 -3.78 -3.48 6.90
N LYS A 126 -3.08 -4.63 6.83
CA LYS A 126 -2.18 -5.02 5.74
C LYS A 126 -2.88 -5.10 4.39
N SER A 127 -3.96 -5.88 4.28
CA SER A 127 -4.71 -6.05 3.03
C SER A 127 -5.25 -4.72 2.50
N THR A 128 -5.76 -3.84 3.37
CA THR A 128 -6.20 -2.49 2.97
C THR A 128 -5.06 -1.65 2.43
N LEU A 129 -3.90 -1.62 3.11
CA LEU A 129 -2.72 -0.90 2.61
C LEU A 129 -2.20 -1.49 1.30
N ALA A 130 -2.22 -2.82 1.14
CA ALA A 130 -1.79 -3.52 -0.05
C ALA A 130 -2.64 -3.11 -1.26
N SER A 131 -3.97 -3.15 -1.15
CA SER A 131 -4.90 -2.77 -2.22
C SER A 131 -4.76 -1.28 -2.59
N LEU A 132 -4.68 -0.40 -1.58
CA LEU A 132 -4.49 1.04 -1.81
C LEU A 132 -3.13 1.33 -2.47
N LEU A 133 -2.07 0.65 -2.03
CA LEU A 133 -0.74 0.80 -2.62
C LEU A 133 -0.73 0.30 -4.06
N ALA A 134 -1.27 -0.89 -4.32
CA ALA A 134 -1.41 -1.48 -5.65
C ALA A 134 -2.12 -0.52 -6.61
N HIS A 135 -3.28 0.01 -6.21
CA HIS A 135 -4.01 1.00 -6.99
C HIS A 135 -3.18 2.27 -7.23
N ARG A 136 -2.53 2.79 -6.19
CA ARG A 136 -1.75 4.03 -6.26
C ARG A 136 -0.54 3.94 -7.19
N ILE A 137 0.21 2.83 -7.12
CA ILE A 137 1.39 2.61 -7.96
C ILE A 137 1.04 1.95 -9.30
N GLY A 138 -0.20 1.50 -9.49
CA GLY A 138 -0.65 0.77 -10.67
C GLY A 138 0.03 -0.59 -10.85
N VAL A 139 0.14 -1.35 -9.76
CA VAL A 139 0.49 -2.78 -9.78
C VAL A 139 -0.82 -3.56 -9.72
N THR A 140 -1.01 -4.50 -10.65
CA THR A 140 -2.29 -5.21 -10.81
C THR A 140 -2.44 -6.38 -9.86
N THR A 141 -1.33 -6.92 -9.33
CA THR A 141 -1.34 -8.19 -8.62
C THR A 141 -0.96 -8.01 -7.16
N VAL A 142 -1.92 -8.37 -6.30
CA VAL A 142 -1.76 -8.47 -4.84
C VAL A 142 -1.99 -9.93 -4.44
N LEU A 143 -1.06 -10.51 -3.68
CA LEU A 143 -1.13 -11.87 -3.17
C LEU A 143 -1.23 -11.85 -1.65
N SER A 144 -2.28 -12.46 -1.10
CA SER A 144 -2.35 -12.71 0.34
C SER A 144 -1.71 -14.05 0.68
N THR A 145 -0.84 -14.08 1.69
CA THR A 145 -0.26 -15.35 2.18
C THR A 145 -1.31 -16.28 2.80
N ASP A 146 -2.48 -15.75 3.22
CA ASP A 146 -3.57 -16.59 3.71
C ASP A 146 -4.17 -17.44 2.58
N ASN A 147 -4.24 -16.90 1.35
CA ASN A 147 -4.67 -17.67 0.18
C ASN A 147 -3.69 -18.81 -0.12
N VAL A 148 -2.38 -18.57 0.04
CA VAL A 148 -1.36 -19.62 -0.12
C VAL A 148 -1.57 -20.72 0.92
N ARG A 149 -1.77 -20.36 2.19
CA ARG A 149 -2.11 -21.31 3.25
C ARG A 149 -3.38 -22.10 2.93
N HIS A 150 -4.42 -21.45 2.43
CA HIS A 150 -5.67 -22.11 2.06
C HIS A 150 -5.46 -23.15 0.95
N LEU A 151 -4.67 -22.80 -0.07
CA LEU A 151 -4.30 -23.76 -1.13
C LEU A 151 -3.53 -24.96 -0.57
N LEU A 152 -2.64 -24.75 0.41
CA LEU A 152 -1.88 -25.83 1.03
C LEU A 152 -2.75 -26.80 1.82
N ARG A 153 -3.88 -26.36 2.41
CA ARG A 153 -4.80 -27.24 3.14
C ARG A 153 -5.41 -28.34 2.26
N ASN A 154 -5.51 -28.12 0.96
CA ASN A 154 -5.98 -29.14 0.01
C ASN A 154 -5.02 -30.34 -0.11
N PHE A 155 -3.74 -30.14 0.24
CA PHE A 155 -2.70 -31.16 0.17
C PHE A 155 -2.24 -31.66 1.54
N HIS A 156 -2.62 -30.95 2.60
CA HIS A 156 -2.20 -31.22 3.98
C HIS A 156 -3.41 -31.30 4.91
N PRO A 157 -3.98 -32.51 5.09
CA PRO A 157 -5.05 -32.76 6.05
C PRO A 157 -4.67 -32.34 7.47
N ARG A 158 -5.68 -32.03 8.30
CA ARG A 158 -5.51 -31.49 9.65
C ARG A 158 -4.72 -32.40 10.57
N GLU A 159 -4.78 -33.70 10.35
CA GLU A 159 -4.11 -34.73 11.11
C GLU A 159 -2.59 -34.70 10.86
N THR A 160 -2.18 -34.32 9.65
CA THR A 160 -0.77 -34.31 9.22
C THR A 160 -0.10 -32.96 9.44
N ALA A 161 -0.86 -31.87 9.36
CA ALA A 161 -0.35 -30.52 9.51
C ALA A 161 -1.35 -29.63 10.29
N PRO A 162 -1.63 -29.93 11.57
CA PRO A 162 -2.66 -29.23 12.36
C PRO A 162 -2.40 -27.72 12.45
N VAL A 163 -1.13 -27.33 12.45
CA VAL A 163 -0.66 -25.94 12.44
C VAL A 163 -1.21 -25.14 11.25
N LEU A 164 -1.42 -25.73 10.06
CA LEU A 164 -2.02 -25.02 8.90
C LEU A 164 -3.50 -24.70 9.10
N TRP A 165 -4.20 -25.45 9.95
CA TRP A 165 -5.63 -25.32 10.21
C TRP A 165 -5.92 -24.35 11.35
N ALA A 166 -4.96 -24.16 12.25
CA ALA A 166 -5.00 -23.11 13.26
C ALA A 166 -4.89 -21.69 12.66
N SER A 167 -5.41 -20.69 13.37
CA SER A 167 -5.05 -19.29 13.07
C SER A 167 -3.64 -19.00 13.59
N SER A 168 -2.91 -18.10 12.94
CA SER A 168 -1.51 -17.81 13.25
C SER A 168 -1.24 -17.47 14.72
N TYR A 169 -2.20 -16.83 15.39
CA TYR A 169 -2.11 -16.44 16.80
C TYR A 169 -2.45 -17.54 17.81
N HIS A 170 -2.91 -18.71 17.39
CA HIS A 170 -3.08 -19.87 18.29
C HIS A 170 -2.44 -21.14 17.72
N ALA A 171 -1.58 -20.99 16.71
CA ALA A 171 -0.83 -22.10 16.12
C ALA A 171 0.05 -22.83 17.16
N GLY A 172 0.48 -22.14 18.22
CA GLY A 172 1.23 -22.73 19.34
C GLY A 172 0.49 -23.84 20.07
N GLU A 173 -0.85 -23.83 20.09
CA GLU A 173 -1.67 -24.90 20.68
C GLU A 173 -1.57 -26.22 19.89
N SER A 174 -1.16 -26.15 18.62
CA SER A 174 -0.97 -27.31 17.74
C SER A 174 0.46 -27.85 17.76
N VAL A 175 1.36 -27.22 18.52
CA VAL A 175 2.72 -27.71 18.73
C VAL A 175 2.77 -28.35 20.11
N HIS A 176 3.03 -29.66 20.15
CA HIS A 176 3.24 -30.38 21.41
C HIS A 176 4.69 -30.17 21.87
N PRO A 177 4.94 -29.47 22.99
CA PRO A 177 6.28 -29.41 23.56
C PRO A 177 6.73 -30.82 23.93
N THR A 178 8.02 -31.11 23.84
CA THR A 178 8.52 -32.35 24.44
C THR A 178 8.38 -32.24 25.97
N PRO A 179 8.22 -33.36 26.71
CA PRO A 179 8.03 -33.33 28.16
C PRO A 179 9.13 -32.61 28.94
N ASP A 180 10.32 -32.46 28.34
CA ASP A 180 11.49 -31.81 28.93
C ASP A 180 11.58 -30.30 28.62
N ASP A 181 10.69 -29.78 27.76
CA ASP A 181 10.69 -28.36 27.38
C ASP A 181 9.64 -27.58 28.20
N GLU A 182 10.06 -27.01 29.35
CA GLU A 182 9.29 -25.97 30.05
C GLU A 182 9.33 -24.65 29.25
N LEU A 183 8.63 -24.60 28.11
CA LEU A 183 8.51 -23.38 27.31
C LEU A 183 7.56 -22.39 28.00
N SER A 184 7.95 -21.11 28.02
CA SER A 184 7.02 -20.05 28.38
C SER A 184 5.85 -19.99 27.39
N ALA A 185 4.69 -19.49 27.84
CA ALA A 185 3.52 -19.33 26.97
C ALA A 185 3.82 -18.47 25.73
N GLU A 186 4.62 -17.40 25.89
CA GLU A 186 5.05 -16.55 24.78
C GLU A 186 5.92 -17.32 23.77
N THR A 187 6.87 -18.13 24.26
CA THR A 187 7.72 -18.97 23.43
C THR A 187 6.90 -19.99 22.65
N GLN A 188 5.88 -20.60 23.27
CA GLN A 188 4.99 -21.54 22.59
C GLN A 188 4.18 -20.85 21.46
N ILE A 189 3.66 -19.63 21.72
CA ILE A 189 2.94 -18.83 20.73
C ILE A 189 3.83 -18.54 19.51
N VAL A 190 5.04 -18.03 19.75
CA VAL A 190 5.99 -17.68 18.68
C VAL A 190 6.45 -18.94 17.93
N THR A 191 6.72 -20.04 18.63
CA THR A 191 7.14 -21.31 18.02
C THR A 191 6.08 -21.85 17.06
N GLY A 192 4.81 -21.87 17.48
CA GLY A 192 3.73 -22.30 16.59
C GLY A 192 3.50 -21.35 15.42
N PHE A 193 3.64 -20.05 15.66
CA PHE A 193 3.59 -19.04 14.60
C PHE A 193 4.68 -19.29 13.53
N GLU A 194 5.94 -19.46 13.94
CA GLU A 194 7.05 -19.73 13.01
C GLU A 194 6.91 -21.09 12.34
N ALA A 195 6.46 -22.14 13.05
CA ALA A 195 6.17 -23.44 12.45
C ALA A 195 5.11 -23.34 11.34
N GLN A 196 4.06 -22.53 11.53
CA GLN A 196 3.06 -22.28 10.48
C GLN A 196 3.68 -21.55 9.28
N ASN A 197 4.51 -20.54 9.54
CA ASN A 197 5.16 -19.75 8.49
C ASN A 197 6.08 -20.63 7.64
N GLU A 198 6.84 -21.54 8.27
CA GLU A 198 7.77 -22.43 7.58
C GLU A 198 7.06 -23.31 6.55
N ILE A 199 5.89 -23.87 6.88
CA ILE A 199 5.11 -24.71 5.93
C ILE A 199 4.60 -23.88 4.74
N VAL A 200 4.23 -22.61 4.97
CA VAL A 200 3.72 -21.73 3.91
C VAL A 200 4.83 -21.19 3.00
N TYR A 201 6.05 -21.09 3.52
CA TYR A 201 7.17 -20.44 2.86
C TYR A 201 7.49 -21.02 1.48
N ASP A 202 7.65 -22.34 1.36
CA ASP A 202 8.10 -22.97 0.12
C ASP A 202 7.18 -22.64 -1.06
N LYS A 203 5.87 -22.62 -0.81
CA LYS A 203 4.91 -22.26 -1.86
C LYS A 203 4.92 -20.77 -2.15
N LEU A 204 5.06 -19.93 -1.13
CA LEU A 204 5.16 -18.49 -1.29
C LEU A 204 6.39 -18.08 -2.11
N GLU A 205 7.55 -18.63 -1.78
CA GLU A 205 8.82 -18.39 -2.48
C GLU A 205 8.70 -18.79 -3.96
N SER A 206 8.12 -19.95 -4.25
CA SER A 206 7.90 -20.42 -5.63
C SER A 206 7.04 -19.44 -6.45
N ILE A 207 6.01 -18.84 -5.82
CA ILE A 207 5.19 -17.81 -6.47
C ILE A 207 6.02 -16.55 -6.72
N VAL A 208 6.74 -16.03 -5.72
CA VAL A 208 7.60 -14.84 -5.87
C VAL A 208 8.63 -15.02 -6.98
N ARG A 209 9.30 -16.18 -7.02
CA ARG A 209 10.25 -16.56 -8.07
C ARG A 209 9.61 -16.54 -9.46
N THR A 210 8.37 -17.02 -9.58
CA THR A 210 7.62 -17.03 -10.85
C THR A 210 7.33 -15.62 -11.35
N PHE A 211 6.88 -14.72 -10.48
CA PHE A 211 6.65 -13.31 -10.84
C PHE A 211 7.93 -12.60 -11.25
N ARG A 212 9.03 -12.82 -10.50
CA ARG A 212 10.35 -12.31 -10.84
C ARG A 212 10.82 -12.80 -12.21
N ALA A 213 10.71 -14.09 -12.49
CA ALA A 213 11.12 -14.68 -13.77
C ALA A 213 10.33 -14.11 -14.96
N ARG A 214 9.09 -13.67 -14.74
CA ARG A 214 8.24 -13.00 -15.74
C ARG A 214 8.47 -11.49 -15.86
N GLY A 215 9.32 -10.91 -15.00
CA GLY A 215 9.50 -9.45 -14.93
C GLY A 215 8.23 -8.72 -14.49
N GLU A 216 7.38 -9.37 -13.70
CA GLU A 216 6.10 -8.82 -13.22
C GLU A 216 6.22 -8.28 -11.79
N CYS A 217 5.59 -7.14 -11.54
CA CYS A 217 5.52 -6.56 -10.20
C CYS A 217 4.48 -7.29 -9.36
N LEU A 218 4.74 -7.41 -8.06
CA LEU A 218 3.89 -8.14 -7.12
C LEU A 218 3.85 -7.42 -5.77
N ILE A 219 2.69 -7.35 -5.14
CA ILE A 219 2.59 -7.03 -3.71
C ILE A 219 2.19 -8.30 -2.98
N VAL A 220 2.97 -8.72 -1.99
CA VAL A 220 2.63 -9.83 -1.11
C VAL A 220 2.30 -9.26 0.27
N GLU A 221 1.16 -9.64 0.82
CA GLU A 221 0.76 -9.24 2.17
C GLU A 221 0.37 -10.46 3.01
N GLY A 222 0.55 -10.36 4.32
CA GLY A 222 -0.13 -11.27 5.25
C GLY A 222 0.69 -11.64 6.47
N VAL A 223 0.16 -12.59 7.23
CA VAL A 223 0.72 -12.99 8.54
C VAL A 223 1.90 -13.96 8.40
N HIS A 224 2.02 -14.66 7.28
CA HIS A 224 3.11 -15.63 7.03
C HIS A 224 4.40 -14.99 6.49
N LEU A 225 4.55 -13.69 6.71
CA LEU A 225 5.74 -12.90 6.39
C LEU A 225 6.44 -12.53 7.71
N SER A 226 6.87 -13.53 8.49
CA SER A 226 7.73 -13.28 9.64
C SER A 226 9.07 -12.65 9.22
N ILE A 227 9.80 -12.04 10.14
CA ILE A 227 11.05 -11.36 9.79
C ILE A 227 12.08 -12.37 9.26
N LYS A 228 12.15 -13.57 9.85
CA LYS A 228 12.92 -14.71 9.32
C LYS A 228 12.62 -14.96 7.83
N HIS A 229 11.35 -15.10 7.46
CA HIS A 229 10.93 -15.43 6.10
C HIS A 229 11.05 -14.26 5.13
N ILE A 230 10.79 -13.03 5.58
CA ILE A 230 11.07 -11.81 4.82
C ILE A 230 12.55 -11.76 4.42
N ARG A 231 13.46 -12.04 5.37
CA ARG A 231 14.89 -12.01 5.08
C ARG A 231 15.30 -13.05 4.05
N ARG A 232 14.78 -14.29 4.18
CA ARG A 232 15.02 -15.34 3.17
C ARG A 232 14.55 -14.89 1.77
N LEU A 233 13.33 -14.34 1.68
CA LEU A 233 12.82 -13.81 0.41
C LEU A 233 13.70 -12.70 -0.18
N VAL A 234 14.17 -11.74 0.62
CA VAL A 234 14.97 -10.62 0.10
C VAL A 234 16.39 -11.08 -0.28
N LEU A 235 16.95 -12.06 0.43
CA LEU A 235 18.24 -12.68 0.06
C LEU A 235 18.14 -13.45 -1.26
N GLU A 236 17.08 -14.23 -1.44
CA GLU A 236 16.86 -15.02 -2.65
C GLU A 236 16.38 -14.15 -3.84
N HIS A 237 15.62 -13.09 -3.56
CA HIS A 237 14.98 -12.20 -4.53
C HIS A 237 15.33 -10.72 -4.27
N PRO A 238 16.43 -10.21 -4.88
CA PRO A 238 16.91 -8.83 -4.69
C PRO A 238 15.92 -7.72 -5.02
N ASN A 239 14.88 -8.02 -5.81
CA ASN A 239 13.82 -7.08 -6.16
C ASN A 239 12.71 -6.97 -5.08
N CYS A 240 12.86 -7.64 -3.94
CA CYS A 240 11.96 -7.54 -2.80
C CYS A 240 12.26 -6.31 -1.92
N ILE A 241 11.22 -5.55 -1.58
CA ILE A 241 11.28 -4.40 -0.66
C ILE A 241 10.29 -4.67 0.49
N PRO A 242 10.77 -5.00 1.70
CA PRO A 242 9.89 -5.38 2.81
C PRO A 242 9.50 -4.23 3.75
N PHE A 243 8.34 -4.37 4.36
CA PHE A 243 7.84 -3.52 5.44
C PHE A 243 7.10 -4.37 6.49
N LEU A 244 7.27 -4.03 7.76
CA LEU A 244 6.44 -4.56 8.85
C LEU A 244 5.32 -3.56 9.15
N ILE A 245 4.07 -3.97 9.05
CA ILE A 245 2.91 -3.15 9.37
C ILE A 245 2.42 -3.50 10.78
N TYR A 246 2.30 -2.49 11.64
CA TYR A 246 1.85 -2.69 13.02
C TYR A 246 0.91 -1.56 13.48
N ILE A 247 0.28 -1.75 14.64
CA ILE A 247 -0.46 -0.67 15.33
C ILE A 247 0.12 -0.54 16.73
N SER A 248 0.68 0.63 17.03
CA SER A 248 1.28 0.91 18.33
C SER A 248 0.23 0.92 19.43
N ASN A 249 -0.89 1.60 19.21
CA ASN A 249 -1.96 1.74 20.19
C ASN A 249 -2.83 0.47 20.25
N GLN A 250 -2.73 -0.23 21.38
CA GLN A 250 -3.44 -1.48 21.62
C GLN A 250 -4.97 -1.33 21.54
N THR A 251 -5.55 -0.28 22.13
CA THR A 251 -7.00 -0.01 22.07
C THR A 251 -7.48 0.14 20.63
N LYS A 252 -6.79 0.96 19.82
CA LYS A 252 -7.11 1.13 18.39
C LYS A 252 -6.96 -0.16 17.60
N HIS A 253 -6.01 -1.01 17.98
CA HIS A 253 -5.83 -2.32 17.36
C HIS A 253 -7.02 -3.23 17.69
N THR A 254 -7.43 -3.29 18.96
CA THR A 254 -8.60 -4.07 19.40
C THR A 254 -9.88 -3.61 18.71
N GLU A 255 -10.12 -2.30 18.62
CA GLU A 255 -11.29 -1.70 17.97
C GLU A 255 -11.46 -2.15 16.51
N ARG A 256 -10.36 -2.42 15.79
CA ARG A 256 -10.43 -2.93 14.41
C ARG A 256 -11.05 -4.33 14.33
N PHE A 257 -11.01 -5.12 15.40
CA PHE A 257 -11.64 -6.43 15.43
C PHE A 257 -13.14 -6.37 15.66
N ALA A 258 -13.69 -5.25 16.14
CA ALA A 258 -15.14 -5.04 16.09
C ALA A 258 -15.59 -5.06 14.63
N ILE A 259 -14.96 -4.23 13.78
CA ILE A 259 -15.29 -4.10 12.36
C ILE A 259 -15.16 -5.44 11.59
N ARG A 260 -14.18 -6.27 11.99
CA ARG A 260 -13.90 -7.56 11.35
C ARG A 260 -14.77 -8.71 11.88
N ALA A 261 -15.49 -8.52 12.99
CA ALA A 261 -16.36 -9.54 13.56
C ALA A 261 -17.76 -9.48 12.97
N LYS A 262 -18.35 -10.65 12.73
CA LYS A 262 -19.73 -10.82 12.21
C LYS A 262 -20.77 -10.01 12.99
N TYR A 263 -20.54 -9.79 14.28
CA TYR A 263 -21.46 -9.09 15.18
C TYR A 263 -20.98 -7.69 15.58
N MET A 264 -19.97 -7.13 14.91
CA MET A 264 -19.45 -5.79 15.20
C MET A 264 -19.10 -5.57 16.69
N THR A 265 -18.68 -6.63 17.37
CA THR A 265 -18.56 -6.69 18.83
C THR A 265 -17.11 -6.91 19.28
N LEU A 266 -16.77 -6.33 20.43
CA LEU A 266 -15.53 -6.58 21.14
C LEU A 266 -15.66 -7.64 22.25
N GLU A 267 -16.80 -8.32 22.35
CA GLU A 267 -16.98 -9.37 23.36
C GLU A 267 -16.11 -10.60 23.06
N PRO A 268 -15.17 -10.99 23.95
CA PRO A 268 -14.23 -12.09 23.69
C PRO A 268 -14.90 -13.45 23.46
N ARG A 269 -16.09 -13.68 24.04
CA ARG A 269 -16.84 -14.93 23.90
C ARG A 269 -17.29 -15.17 22.45
N VAL A 270 -17.50 -14.09 21.70
CA VAL A 270 -18.03 -14.12 20.34
C VAL A 270 -16.96 -13.74 19.31
N ASN A 271 -15.96 -12.96 19.72
CA ASN A 271 -14.88 -12.49 18.86
C ASN A 271 -13.57 -13.24 19.12
N LYS A 272 -13.26 -14.22 18.25
CA LYS A 272 -12.00 -15.01 18.32
C LYS A 272 -10.74 -14.13 18.37
N TYR A 273 -10.74 -12.98 17.69
CA TYR A 273 -9.57 -12.09 17.68
C TYR A 273 -9.37 -11.38 19.01
N VAL A 274 -10.45 -11.00 19.68
CA VAL A 274 -10.37 -10.37 21.01
C VAL A 274 -9.97 -11.41 22.06
N ARG A 275 -10.50 -12.64 21.96
CA ARG A 275 -10.10 -13.76 22.83
C ARG A 275 -8.59 -14.03 22.79
N TYR A 276 -7.99 -14.00 21.60
CA TYR A 276 -6.57 -14.27 21.38
C TYR A 276 -5.73 -13.00 21.18
N PHE A 277 -6.22 -11.86 21.68
CA PHE A 277 -5.58 -10.60 21.39
C PHE A 277 -4.19 -10.47 22.02
N GLU A 278 -3.99 -11.05 23.21
CA GLU A 278 -2.67 -11.12 23.85
C GLU A 278 -1.68 -11.89 22.97
N ASN A 279 -2.07 -13.04 22.43
CA ASN A 279 -1.21 -13.79 21.51
C ASN A 279 -0.87 -12.99 20.24
N ILE A 280 -1.83 -12.23 19.71
CA ILE A 280 -1.60 -11.33 18.56
C ILE A 280 -0.55 -10.27 18.93
N ARG A 281 -0.60 -9.72 20.15
CA ARG A 281 0.37 -8.73 20.63
C ARG A 281 1.76 -9.34 20.85
N VAL A 282 1.85 -10.53 21.45
CA VAL A 282 3.10 -11.28 21.60
C VAL A 282 3.79 -11.47 20.25
N ILE A 283 3.06 -11.92 19.22
CA ILE A 283 3.62 -12.07 17.87
C ILE A 283 4.04 -10.71 17.30
N GLN A 284 3.25 -9.66 17.50
CA GLN A 284 3.59 -8.33 16.99
C GLN A 284 4.89 -7.80 17.61
N ASP A 285 5.05 -7.98 18.92
CA ASP A 285 6.22 -7.50 19.66
C ASP A 285 7.46 -8.31 19.27
N TYR A 286 7.33 -9.63 19.09
CA TYR A 286 8.36 -10.50 18.51
C TYR A 286 8.81 -10.01 17.12
N LEU A 287 7.86 -9.78 16.19
CA LEU A 287 8.16 -9.28 14.85
C LEU A 287 8.81 -7.88 14.88
N CYS A 288 8.38 -7.01 15.80
CA CYS A 288 8.96 -5.68 15.93
C CYS A 288 10.41 -5.72 16.42
N ALA A 289 10.72 -6.58 17.39
CA ALA A 289 12.07 -6.77 17.90
C ALA A 289 13.02 -7.30 16.82
N GLU A 290 12.59 -8.30 16.05
CA GLU A 290 13.38 -8.82 14.93
C GLU A 290 13.53 -7.77 13.81
N ALA A 291 12.48 -7.00 13.50
CA ALA A 291 12.56 -5.96 12.48
C ALA A 291 13.61 -4.90 12.83
N ASP A 292 13.73 -4.52 14.10
CA ASP A 292 14.75 -3.58 14.57
C ASP A 292 16.17 -4.15 14.39
N GLN A 293 16.37 -5.45 14.68
CA GLN A 293 17.66 -6.12 14.49
C GLN A 293 18.16 -6.06 13.04
N TRP A 294 17.24 -6.20 12.08
CA TRP A 294 17.56 -6.28 10.64
C TRP A 294 17.31 -4.99 9.88
N LEU A 295 16.92 -3.93 10.58
CA LEU A 295 16.58 -2.61 10.03
C LEU A 295 15.46 -2.66 8.99
N ILE A 296 14.49 -3.56 9.17
CA ILE A 296 13.27 -3.60 8.35
C ILE A 296 12.34 -2.49 8.84
N PRO A 297 11.89 -1.57 7.98
CA PRO A 297 11.01 -0.49 8.37
C PRO A 297 9.68 -0.98 8.99
N LYS A 298 9.34 -0.40 10.15
CA LYS A 298 8.08 -0.65 10.84
C LYS A 298 7.12 0.51 10.62
N VAL A 299 5.98 0.28 9.98
CA VAL A 299 4.98 1.30 9.67
C VAL A 299 3.82 1.22 10.65
N ASP A 300 3.69 2.24 11.52
CA ASP A 300 2.54 2.38 12.41
C ASP A 300 1.30 2.82 11.62
N ASN A 301 0.42 1.85 11.34
CA ASN A 301 -0.78 2.05 10.55
C ASN A 301 -1.94 2.67 11.33
N THR A 302 -1.68 3.51 12.33
CA THR A 302 -2.71 4.30 13.01
C THR A 302 -3.38 5.33 12.08
N ASN A 303 -2.70 5.75 11.00
CA ASN A 303 -3.26 6.60 9.95
C ASN A 303 -2.94 6.00 8.57
N VAL A 304 -3.98 5.58 7.85
CA VAL A 304 -3.86 4.83 6.58
C VAL A 304 -3.25 5.71 5.48
N ASP A 305 -3.71 6.96 5.32
CA ASP A 305 -3.23 7.85 4.26
C ASP A 305 -1.74 8.17 4.40
N ARG A 306 -1.31 8.44 5.65
CA ARG A 306 0.09 8.68 5.97
C ARG A 306 0.92 7.42 5.71
N SER A 307 0.47 6.26 6.18
CA SER A 307 1.16 4.99 5.98
C SER A 307 1.32 4.68 4.49
N LEU A 308 0.26 4.87 3.70
CA LEU A 308 0.27 4.71 2.25
C LEU A 308 1.25 5.68 1.57
N ALA A 309 1.27 6.94 1.99
CA ALA A 309 2.21 7.93 1.45
C ALA A 309 3.66 7.56 1.78
N THR A 310 3.94 7.15 3.03
CA THR A 310 5.27 6.72 3.47
C THR A 310 5.74 5.47 2.71
N LEU A 311 4.91 4.44 2.58
CA LEU A 311 5.22 3.23 1.83
C LEU A 311 5.57 3.55 0.37
N HIS A 312 4.71 4.31 -0.31
CA HIS A 312 4.92 4.66 -1.71
C HIS A 312 6.21 5.47 -1.91
N ALA A 313 6.40 6.54 -1.14
CA ALA A 313 7.60 7.38 -1.27
C ALA A 313 8.89 6.59 -0.93
N THR A 314 8.85 5.72 0.07
CA THR A 314 10.00 4.87 0.42
C THR A 314 10.36 3.92 -0.73
N VAL A 315 9.36 3.26 -1.33
CA VAL A 315 9.59 2.35 -2.48
C VAL A 315 10.26 3.09 -3.64
N VAL A 316 9.74 4.26 -4.02
CA VAL A 316 10.32 5.06 -5.11
C VAL A 316 11.74 5.50 -4.78
N ASN A 317 11.96 6.09 -3.60
CA ASN A 317 13.28 6.58 -3.17
C ASN A 317 14.33 5.46 -3.13
N VAL A 318 13.96 4.28 -2.63
CA VAL A 318 14.86 3.13 -2.57
C VAL A 318 15.22 2.65 -3.97
N LEU A 319 14.24 2.49 -4.87
CA LEU A 319 14.51 2.08 -6.24
C LEU A 319 15.41 3.12 -6.96
N SER A 320 15.15 4.42 -6.77
CA SER A 320 15.99 5.51 -7.28
C SER A 320 17.41 5.46 -6.74
N ARG A 321 17.58 5.18 -5.45
CA ARG A 321 18.88 5.06 -4.80
C ARG A 321 19.65 3.82 -5.26
N LEU A 322 18.97 2.68 -5.42
CA LEU A 322 19.57 1.46 -5.98
C LEU A 322 20.07 1.70 -7.41
N HIS A 323 19.25 2.33 -8.25
CA HIS A 323 19.62 2.70 -9.62
C HIS A 323 20.84 3.62 -9.68
N THR A 324 20.85 4.68 -8.88
CA THR A 324 21.96 5.66 -8.87
C THR A 324 23.26 5.12 -8.29
N THR A 325 23.19 4.21 -7.31
CA THR A 325 24.37 3.58 -6.71
C THR A 325 24.83 2.32 -7.46
N GLY A 326 24.07 1.86 -8.45
CA GLY A 326 24.34 0.61 -9.16
C GLY A 326 24.12 -0.65 -8.31
N ARG A 327 23.49 -0.54 -7.14
CA ARG A 327 23.18 -1.68 -6.26
C ARG A 327 21.94 -2.41 -6.79
N THR A 328 21.96 -3.73 -6.70
CA THR A 328 20.87 -4.61 -7.18
C THR A 328 19.92 -5.05 -6.07
N SER A 329 20.33 -4.91 -4.80
CA SER A 329 19.57 -5.33 -3.62
C SER A 329 19.58 -4.26 -2.54
N VAL A 330 18.51 -4.23 -1.75
CA VAL A 330 18.39 -3.43 -0.53
C VAL A 330 19.20 -3.99 0.64
N ILE A 331 19.62 -5.26 0.56
CA ILE A 331 20.45 -5.89 1.57
C ILE A 331 21.89 -5.43 1.41
N ASP A 332 22.53 -5.17 2.55
CA ASP A 332 23.95 -5.01 2.66
C ASP A 332 24.66 -6.37 2.69
N PRO A 333 25.58 -6.65 1.75
CA PRO A 333 26.23 -7.96 1.66
C PRO A 333 27.14 -8.25 2.87
N ASP A 334 27.65 -7.23 3.55
CA ASP A 334 28.58 -7.38 4.67
C ASP A 334 27.82 -7.59 5.99
N THR A 335 26.74 -6.84 6.20
CA THR A 335 25.98 -6.87 7.47
C THR A 335 24.75 -7.78 7.42
N GLY A 336 24.23 -8.07 6.22
CA GLY A 336 22.95 -8.75 6.01
C GLY A 336 21.73 -7.92 6.44
N ARG A 337 21.89 -6.62 6.73
CA ARG A 337 20.83 -5.69 7.14
C ARG A 337 20.34 -4.85 5.95
N LEU A 338 19.24 -4.13 6.13
CA LEU A 338 18.59 -3.34 5.09
C LEU A 338 18.85 -1.83 5.23
N ASP A 339 20.11 -1.44 5.37
CA ASP A 339 20.53 -0.07 5.71
C ASP A 339 19.97 0.99 4.74
N ILE A 340 20.07 0.77 3.43
CA ILE A 340 19.54 1.71 2.41
C ILE A 340 18.03 1.90 2.56
N LEU A 341 17.30 0.81 2.75
CA LEU A 341 15.85 0.85 2.92
C LEU A 341 15.48 1.58 4.21
N HIS A 342 16.17 1.29 5.30
CA HIS A 342 15.95 1.95 6.58
C HIS A 342 16.23 3.45 6.52
N GLU A 343 17.34 3.87 5.93
CA GLU A 343 17.70 5.28 5.78
C GLU A 343 16.67 6.04 4.94
N GLU A 344 16.24 5.49 3.79
CA GLU A 344 15.23 6.15 2.96
C GLU A 344 13.87 6.21 3.66
N TYR A 345 13.49 5.14 4.35
CA TYR A 345 12.28 5.14 5.17
C TYR A 345 12.31 6.23 6.24
N THR A 346 13.41 6.32 7.00
CA THR A 346 13.56 7.29 8.11
C THR A 346 13.49 8.72 7.58
N LYS A 347 14.14 9.04 6.45
CA LYS A 347 14.02 10.35 5.79
C LYS A 347 12.56 10.69 5.45
N VAL A 348 11.86 9.77 4.79
CA VAL A 348 10.45 9.96 4.39
C VAL A 348 9.56 10.12 5.61
N HIS A 349 9.80 9.32 6.65
CA HIS A 349 9.04 9.36 7.89
C HIS A 349 9.25 10.70 8.60
N GLU A 350 10.48 11.16 8.81
CA GLU A 350 10.78 12.44 9.44
C GLU A 350 10.17 13.64 8.69
N ASP A 351 10.25 13.65 7.36
CA ASP A 351 9.65 14.68 6.51
C ASP A 351 8.11 14.69 6.62
N SER A 352 7.50 13.52 6.79
CA SER A 352 6.05 13.37 6.98
C SER A 352 5.58 13.82 8.36
N TRP A 353 6.46 13.77 9.38
CA TRP A 353 6.16 14.14 10.76
C TRP A 353 6.63 15.55 11.14
N SER A 354 7.45 16.21 10.31
CA SER A 354 7.89 17.59 10.54
C SER A 354 6.76 18.60 10.27
N SER A 355 6.06 19.02 11.34
CA SER A 355 5.07 20.09 11.29
C SER A 355 5.61 21.38 10.65
N LYS A 356 6.92 21.65 10.78
CA LYS A 356 7.59 22.81 10.16
C LYS A 356 7.67 22.72 8.64
N GLN A 357 8.02 21.55 8.09
CA GLN A 357 8.05 21.35 6.65
C GLN A 357 6.63 21.28 6.05
N MET A 358 5.70 20.63 6.76
CA MET A 358 4.28 20.59 6.37
C MET A 358 3.65 22.00 6.37
N LEU A 359 3.87 22.81 7.41
CA LEU A 359 3.45 24.22 7.45
C LEU A 359 4.11 25.06 6.35
N ARG A 360 5.38 24.78 6.00
CA ARG A 360 6.09 25.47 4.91
C ARG A 360 5.49 25.13 3.55
N LYS A 361 5.16 23.85 3.29
CA LYS A 361 4.46 23.38 2.08
C LYS A 361 3.04 23.95 1.98
N ILE A 362 2.29 24.01 3.08
CA ILE A 362 0.94 24.64 3.12
C ILE A 362 1.04 26.15 2.82
N ARG A 363 2.04 26.84 3.37
CA ARG A 363 2.29 28.27 3.10
C ARG A 363 2.75 28.52 1.66
N GLN A 364 3.46 27.58 1.03
CA GLN A 364 3.90 27.67 -0.36
C GLN A 364 2.77 27.36 -1.36
N ASN A 365 1.86 26.44 -1.03
CA ASN A 365 0.71 26.08 -1.88
C ASN A 365 -0.48 27.05 -1.78
N ASN A 366 -0.37 28.15 -1.01
CA ASN A 366 -1.44 29.13 -0.85
C ASN A 366 -0.95 30.55 -1.19
N PRO A 367 -0.89 30.95 -2.48
CA PRO A 367 -0.40 32.27 -2.88
C PRO A 367 -1.39 33.42 -2.55
N THR A 368 -2.63 33.10 -2.16
CA THR A 368 -3.71 34.07 -1.93
C THR A 368 -3.91 34.36 -0.44
N ARG A 369 -2.87 34.86 0.22
CA ARG A 369 -3.08 35.70 1.40
C ARG A 369 -2.10 36.87 1.37
N LYS A 370 -2.31 37.77 0.39
CA LYS A 370 -1.83 39.15 0.51
C LYS A 370 -2.36 39.68 1.85
N ARG A 371 -1.45 39.93 2.78
CA ARG A 371 -1.74 40.62 4.05
C ARG A 371 -2.34 41.98 3.68
N THR A 372 -3.64 42.15 3.83
CA THR A 372 -4.21 43.48 4.01
C THR A 372 -3.73 43.98 5.36
N ALA A 373 -2.78 44.91 5.34
CA ALA A 373 -2.47 45.73 6.50
C ALA A 373 -3.73 46.56 6.81
N PRO A 374 -4.20 46.64 8.06
CA PRO A 374 -5.26 47.57 8.39
C PRO A 374 -4.70 48.99 8.25
N ALA A 375 -5.35 49.77 7.39
CA ALA A 375 -5.09 51.20 7.26
C ALA A 375 -5.37 51.88 8.60
N SER A 376 -4.40 52.65 9.06
CA SER A 376 -4.50 53.60 10.15
C SER A 376 -5.59 54.63 9.85
N LEU A 377 -6.71 54.56 10.56
CA LEU A 377 -7.56 55.72 10.83
C LEU A 377 -7.34 56.08 12.29
N GLY A 378 -6.54 57.11 12.49
CA GLY A 378 -6.35 57.72 13.79
C GLY A 378 -7.64 58.41 14.21
N LEU A 379 -8.13 58.06 15.39
CA LEU A 379 -8.89 58.96 16.25
C LEU A 379 -8.38 58.75 17.67
N THR A 380 -7.64 59.76 18.11
CA THR A 380 -7.14 59.99 19.46
C THR A 380 -8.30 60.03 20.45
N ILE A 381 -8.14 59.39 21.63
CA ILE A 381 -8.37 59.95 22.98
C ILE A 381 -8.00 58.83 23.98
N SER A 382 -7.10 59.18 24.90
CA SER A 382 -6.64 58.38 26.05
C SER A 382 -7.28 58.94 27.35
N PRO A 383 -6.93 58.45 28.55
CA PRO A 383 -7.42 57.21 29.19
C PRO A 383 -8.02 57.49 30.59
N THR A 384 -8.88 56.62 31.13
CA THR A 384 -9.02 56.50 32.61
C THR A 384 -9.49 55.12 33.04
N SER A 385 -9.11 54.82 34.28
CA SER A 385 -8.93 53.54 34.95
C SER A 385 -10.11 53.12 35.83
N SER A 386 -9.98 51.89 36.35
CA SER A 386 -10.42 51.38 37.67
C SER A 386 -11.90 51.11 37.95
N SER A 387 -12.23 49.80 37.95
CA SER A 387 -12.89 49.01 39.03
C SER A 387 -14.30 49.41 39.53
N PRO A 388 -15.04 48.57 40.31
CA PRO A 388 -15.03 47.12 40.54
C PRO A 388 -16.43 46.45 40.46
N SER A 389 -16.48 45.11 40.60
CA SER A 389 -17.62 44.24 41.02
C SER A 389 -18.29 44.71 42.35
N PRO A 390 -19.37 44.12 42.95
CA PRO A 390 -19.99 42.76 42.84
C PRO A 390 -21.56 42.83 43.05
N PRO A 391 -22.34 41.93 43.72
CA PRO A 391 -22.19 40.52 44.16
C PRO A 391 -23.40 39.56 43.93
N TRP A 392 -23.09 38.24 43.99
CA TRP A 392 -23.80 37.07 44.57
C TRP A 392 -25.28 37.12 45.01
N ARG A 393 -26.09 36.09 44.62
CA ARG A 393 -26.66 35.06 45.55
C ARG A 393 -27.49 33.93 44.88
N SER A 394 -27.14 32.72 45.32
CA SER A 394 -27.79 31.42 45.54
C SER A 394 -29.32 31.13 45.39
N ASN A 395 -29.56 29.83 45.11
CA ASN A 395 -30.71 28.93 45.44
C ASN A 395 -31.99 29.06 44.57
N SER A 396 -32.74 28.02 44.17
CA SER A 396 -32.85 26.60 44.57
C SER A 396 -33.79 25.84 43.60
N HIS A 397 -33.52 24.54 43.39
CA HIS A 397 -34.42 23.37 43.29
C HIS A 397 -35.77 23.45 42.53
N GLY A 398 -36.01 22.50 41.62
CA GLY A 398 -37.37 22.09 41.23
C GLY A 398 -37.48 21.36 39.89
N SER A 399 -37.63 20.03 39.98
CA SER A 399 -37.99 19.04 38.96
C SER A 399 -38.96 19.46 37.83
N GLY A 400 -38.77 18.89 36.63
CA GLY A 400 -39.85 18.80 35.63
C GLY A 400 -39.40 18.24 34.28
N ARG A 401 -39.87 17.03 33.94
CA ARG A 401 -39.70 16.35 32.65
C ARG A 401 -40.28 17.17 31.49
N GLY A 402 -39.68 17.06 30.31
CA GLY A 402 -40.28 17.52 29.05
C GLY A 402 -39.41 17.22 27.84
N LEU A 403 -39.78 16.18 27.09
CA LEU A 403 -39.24 15.84 25.79
C LEU A 403 -39.35 17.02 24.81
N ASN A 404 -38.30 17.27 24.02
CA ASN A 404 -38.48 17.63 22.61
C ASN A 404 -37.21 17.34 21.80
N VAL A 405 -37.30 16.29 20.99
CA VAL A 405 -36.37 15.95 19.91
C VAL A 405 -36.75 16.82 18.73
N ASN A 406 -35.85 17.70 18.29
CA ASN A 406 -36.04 18.47 17.07
C ASN A 406 -35.25 17.79 15.94
N THR A 407 -35.95 17.03 15.11
CA THR A 407 -35.47 16.51 13.83
C THR A 407 -35.58 17.59 12.76
N ASN A 408 -34.48 17.91 12.08
CA ASN A 408 -34.55 18.50 10.75
C ASN A 408 -33.41 17.95 9.90
N ALA A 409 -33.69 16.85 9.21
CA ALA A 409 -32.88 16.32 8.12
C ALA A 409 -33.48 16.83 6.81
N ASN A 410 -32.73 17.65 6.10
CA ASN A 410 -33.12 18.19 4.80
C ASN A 410 -32.65 17.22 3.71
N ALA A 411 -33.60 16.57 3.06
CA ALA A 411 -33.40 15.74 1.88
C ALA A 411 -33.53 16.61 0.62
N ASN A 412 -32.58 16.47 -0.31
CA ASN A 412 -32.78 16.71 -1.73
C ASN A 412 -31.85 15.78 -2.50
N GLY A 413 -32.43 14.79 -3.18
CA GLY A 413 -31.73 13.87 -4.05
C GLY A 413 -31.59 14.40 -5.47
N PHE A 414 -30.82 13.68 -6.29
CA PHE A 414 -31.09 13.47 -7.71
C PHE A 414 -30.40 12.16 -8.13
N GLY A 415 -31.18 11.27 -8.74
CA GLY A 415 -30.72 9.98 -9.26
C GLY A 415 -30.26 10.06 -10.72
N GLY A 416 -29.77 8.93 -11.21
CA GLY A 416 -29.46 8.71 -12.62
C GLY A 416 -28.57 7.49 -12.80
N GLY A 417 -29.18 6.32 -13.02
CA GLY A 417 -28.48 5.08 -13.33
C GLY A 417 -28.04 5.01 -14.79
N LEU A 418 -27.00 4.20 -15.05
CA LEU A 418 -26.72 3.53 -16.32
C LEU A 418 -25.82 2.33 -16.02
N MET A 419 -26.38 1.13 -16.11
CA MET A 419 -25.68 -0.15 -16.04
C MET A 419 -25.87 -0.86 -17.37
N SER A 420 -24.77 -1.26 -18.00
CA SER A 420 -24.77 -2.27 -19.05
C SER A 420 -23.39 -2.95 -19.15
N PRO A 421 -23.36 -4.19 -19.68
CA PRO A 421 -22.59 -5.28 -19.10
C PRO A 421 -21.40 -5.70 -19.98
N LEU A 422 -20.44 -6.44 -19.42
CA LEU A 422 -19.60 -7.36 -20.19
C LEU A 422 -19.09 -8.49 -19.29
N ALA A 423 -19.34 -9.71 -19.75
CA ALA A 423 -18.90 -10.98 -19.20
C ALA A 423 -17.88 -11.65 -20.14
N LEU A 424 -17.22 -12.69 -19.62
CA LEU A 424 -16.43 -13.76 -20.29
C LEU A 424 -14.97 -13.38 -20.64
N ILE A 425 -13.93 -14.21 -20.41
CA ILE A 425 -13.67 -15.63 -20.75
C ILE A 425 -12.56 -16.14 -19.76
N SER A 426 -12.55 -17.35 -19.17
CA SER A 426 -12.20 -18.67 -19.77
C SER A 426 -12.24 -19.83 -18.73
N PRO A 427 -12.30 -21.13 -19.13
CA PRO A 427 -12.83 -22.26 -18.37
C PRO A 427 -11.79 -23.31 -17.89
N TYR A 428 -12.32 -24.41 -17.31
CA TYR A 428 -11.74 -25.72 -16.91
C TYR A 428 -11.50 -25.94 -15.40
N LEU A 429 -12.46 -26.57 -14.72
CA LEU A 429 -12.43 -28.00 -14.40
C LEU A 429 -13.78 -28.42 -13.79
N SER A 430 -14.48 -29.34 -14.45
CA SER A 430 -15.62 -30.08 -13.90
C SER A 430 -15.14 -31.49 -13.63
N ILE A 431 -15.14 -31.92 -12.37
CA ILE A 431 -15.39 -33.33 -12.00
C ILE A 431 -16.27 -33.28 -10.75
N ALA A 432 -17.54 -33.60 -10.95
CA ALA A 432 -18.49 -33.92 -9.91
C ALA A 432 -18.20 -35.32 -9.37
N GLY A 433 -18.18 -35.46 -8.05
CA GLY A 433 -18.33 -36.72 -7.33
C GLY A 433 -19.16 -36.43 -6.10
N ASP A 434 -20.36 -36.98 -6.04
CA ASP A 434 -21.32 -36.80 -4.94
C ASP A 434 -20.77 -37.36 -3.61
N PRO A 435 -21.20 -36.80 -2.45
CA PRO A 435 -20.69 -37.18 -1.15
C PRO A 435 -21.43 -38.39 -0.59
N VAL A 436 -20.69 -39.40 -0.14
CA VAL A 436 -21.19 -40.40 0.81
C VAL A 436 -20.88 -39.88 2.20
N GLY A 437 -21.92 -39.59 2.97
CA GLY A 437 -21.82 -39.11 4.35
C GLY A 437 -21.70 -40.24 5.38
N ASP A 438 -21.01 -39.94 6.49
CA ASP A 438 -21.44 -40.25 7.86
C ASP A 438 -20.58 -39.47 8.89
N PRO A 439 -20.96 -39.34 10.18
CA PRO A 439 -21.06 -38.03 10.81
C PRO A 439 -20.30 -37.93 12.15
N ALA A 440 -19.58 -36.83 12.38
CA ALA A 440 -19.30 -36.25 13.71
C ALA A 440 -18.37 -35.04 13.53
N GLY A 441 -18.92 -33.93 13.05
CA GLY A 441 -18.20 -32.66 12.95
C GLY A 441 -19.11 -31.54 13.41
N ASP A 442 -18.65 -30.76 14.39
CA ASP A 442 -19.36 -29.60 14.92
C ASP A 442 -19.70 -28.60 13.79
N PRO A 443 -21.00 -28.35 13.50
CA PRO A 443 -21.42 -27.48 12.39
C PRO A 443 -21.00 -26.01 12.57
N ALA A 444 -20.53 -25.61 13.76
CA ALA A 444 -19.97 -24.27 13.99
C ALA A 444 -18.61 -24.07 13.30
N SER A 445 -17.87 -25.14 13.03
CA SER A 445 -16.52 -25.08 12.43
C SER A 445 -16.55 -24.94 10.90
N GLU A 446 -17.55 -25.54 10.25
CA GLU A 446 -17.71 -25.54 8.79
C GLU A 446 -18.30 -24.22 8.28
N LEU A 447 -19.20 -23.60 9.05
CA LEU A 447 -19.72 -22.25 8.77
C LEU A 447 -18.67 -21.14 8.98
N ALA A 448 -17.69 -21.34 9.87
CA ALA A 448 -16.56 -20.43 10.02
C ALA A 448 -15.53 -20.54 8.88
N TYR A 449 -15.51 -21.68 8.17
CA TYR A 449 -14.58 -21.99 7.09
C TYR A 449 -14.94 -21.29 5.77
N LEU A 450 -16.24 -21.13 5.48
CA LEU A 450 -16.75 -20.38 4.32
C LEU A 450 -16.64 -18.86 4.51
N ASP A 451 -16.68 -18.37 5.76
CA ASP A 451 -16.70 -16.94 6.07
C ASP A 451 -15.32 -16.26 5.87
N ASP A 452 -14.18 -16.93 6.12
CA ASP A 452 -12.85 -16.33 5.89
C ASP A 452 -12.56 -16.12 4.37
N VAL A 453 -13.22 -16.86 3.48
CA VAL A 453 -13.13 -16.72 2.00
C VAL A 453 -13.98 -15.55 1.49
N ALA A 454 -15.17 -15.34 2.05
CA ALA A 454 -16.11 -14.31 1.59
C ALA A 454 -15.57 -12.87 1.78
N TRP A 455 -14.79 -12.62 2.84
CA TRP A 455 -14.25 -11.28 3.12
C TRP A 455 -12.95 -10.95 2.37
N GLY A 456 -12.24 -11.95 1.86
CA GLY A 456 -11.10 -11.73 0.96
C GLY A 456 -11.51 -11.28 -0.45
N SER A 457 -12.70 -11.69 -0.90
CA SER A 457 -13.21 -11.38 -2.24
C SER A 457 -14.11 -10.14 -2.32
N LEU A 458 -14.61 -9.62 -1.19
CA LEU A 458 -15.44 -8.41 -1.15
C LEU A 458 -14.63 -7.11 -0.96
N ALA A 459 -13.29 -7.20 -0.85
CA ALA A 459 -12.38 -6.07 -0.71
C ALA A 459 -11.33 -5.97 -1.85
N SER A 460 -11.53 -6.70 -2.95
CA SER A 460 -10.75 -6.61 -4.19
C SER A 460 -11.42 -5.73 -5.22
#